data_AF-A0A7H2BMQ6-F1
#
_entry.id   AF-A0A7H2BMQ6-F1
#
_cell.length_a   1.000
_cell.length_b   1.000
_cell.length_c   1.000
_cell.angle_alpha   90.00
_cell.angle_beta   90.00
_cell.angle_gamma   90.00
#
_symmetry.space_group_name_H-M   'P 1'
#
loop_
_entity.id
_entity.type
_entity.pdbx_description
1 polymer ?
#
loop_
_entity_poly.entity_id
_entity_poly.type
_entity_poly.pdbx_seq_one_letter_code
_entity_poly.pdbx_strand_id
1 'polypeptide(L)'
;MCRHSTVCFADSPEAQWLAKNAHRFGFILRFPYGKHEITRYWIESWHYRHIGESEAQRYQNADAASLEEWWGFEPAPQYLS
;
A
#
# COMPACT_ATOMS: atom_id res chain seq x y z
N MET A 1 -11.08 -9.41 -21.01
CA MET A 1 -9.81 -8.81 -20.55
C MET A 1 -10.14 -7.68 -19.59
N CYS A 2 -9.67 -7.79 -18.34
CA CYS A 2 -9.82 -6.75 -17.31
C CYS A 2 -8.74 -5.69 -17.59
N ARG A 3 -9.12 -4.51 -18.10
CA ARG A 3 -8.17 -3.44 -18.43
C ARG A 3 -8.68 -2.18 -17.73
N HIS A 4 -7.81 -1.54 -16.92
CA HIS A 4 -8.00 -0.22 -16.27
C HIS A 4 -8.73 -0.14 -14.90
N SER A 5 -8.74 -1.19 -14.06
CA SER A 5 -9.23 -1.07 -12.65
C SER A 5 -8.18 -1.55 -11.63
N THR A 6 -8.37 -1.17 -10.35
CA THR A 6 -7.47 -1.58 -9.25
C THR A 6 -7.34 -3.10 -9.22
N VAL A 7 -8.48 -3.76 -9.32
CA VAL A 7 -8.59 -5.21 -9.26
C VAL A 7 -7.81 -5.83 -10.43
N CYS A 8 -7.91 -5.26 -11.63
CA CYS A 8 -7.17 -5.78 -12.77
C CYS A 8 -5.65 -5.59 -12.64
N PHE A 9 -5.17 -4.47 -12.09
CA PHE A 9 -3.73 -4.25 -11.93
C PHE A 9 -3.14 -5.16 -10.87
N ALA A 10 -3.86 -5.47 -9.80
CA ALA A 10 -3.37 -6.32 -8.71
C ALA A 10 -2.89 -7.71 -9.18
N ASP A 11 -3.51 -8.26 -10.22
CA ASP A 11 -3.18 -9.58 -10.76
C ASP A 11 -2.04 -9.56 -11.80
N SER A 12 -1.56 -8.37 -12.21
CA SER A 12 -0.56 -8.26 -13.27
C SER A 12 0.84 -8.69 -12.80
N PRO A 13 1.71 -9.14 -13.73
CA PRO A 13 3.11 -9.44 -13.40
C PRO A 13 3.85 -8.25 -12.76
N GLU A 14 3.52 -7.03 -13.18
CA GLU A 14 4.11 -5.79 -12.66
C GLU A 14 3.70 -5.54 -11.20
N ALA A 15 2.41 -5.70 -10.86
CA ALA A 15 1.96 -5.57 -9.48
C ALA A 15 2.56 -6.64 -8.57
N GLN A 16 2.67 -7.89 -9.04
CA GLN A 16 3.34 -8.96 -8.31
C GLN A 16 4.83 -8.66 -8.10
N TRP A 17 5.49 -8.06 -9.08
CA TRP A 17 6.88 -7.62 -8.94
C TRP A 17 7.00 -6.49 -7.92
N LEU A 18 6.14 -5.48 -7.99
CA LEU A 18 6.15 -4.35 -7.06
C LEU A 18 5.88 -4.81 -5.61
N ALA A 19 4.91 -5.70 -5.39
CA ALA A 19 4.62 -6.28 -4.07
C ALA A 19 5.85 -6.96 -3.44
N LYS A 20 6.72 -7.56 -4.27
CA LYS A 20 7.95 -8.24 -3.80
C LYS A 20 9.18 -7.34 -3.73
N ASN A 21 9.20 -6.20 -4.43
CA ASN A 21 10.44 -5.45 -4.65
C ASN A 21 10.38 -3.96 -4.30
N ALA A 22 9.20 -3.34 -4.23
CA ALA A 22 9.08 -1.89 -4.06
C ALA A 22 9.82 -1.34 -2.83
N HIS A 23 9.82 -2.10 -1.72
CA HIS A 23 10.49 -1.72 -0.49
C HIS A 23 12.01 -1.53 -0.66
N ARG A 24 12.63 -2.26 -1.58
CA ARG A 24 14.06 -2.16 -1.92
C ARG A 24 14.43 -0.79 -2.49
N PHE A 25 13.44 -0.04 -2.96
CA PHE A 25 13.58 1.28 -3.56
C PHE A 25 12.88 2.35 -2.72
N GLY A 26 12.53 2.05 -1.46
CA GLY A 26 11.89 3.01 -0.56
C GLY A 26 10.40 3.18 -0.76
N PHE A 27 9.73 2.31 -1.51
CA PHE A 27 8.29 2.39 -1.79
C PHE A 27 7.48 1.30 -1.07
N ILE A 28 6.27 1.65 -0.64
CA ILE A 28 5.28 0.73 -0.06
C ILE A 28 3.93 0.89 -0.77
N LEU A 29 3.15 -0.19 -0.87
CA LEU A 29 1.77 -0.13 -1.36
C LEU A 29 0.91 0.61 -0.33
N ARG A 30 0.43 1.81 -0.67
CA ARG A 30 -0.15 2.73 0.31
C ARG A 30 -1.56 2.34 0.75
N PHE A 31 -2.33 1.78 -0.18
CA PHE A 31 -3.74 1.43 0.02
C PHE A 31 -3.99 -0.03 -0.34
N PRO A 32 -3.60 -0.97 0.54
CA PRO A 32 -3.80 -2.39 0.32
C PRO A 32 -5.27 -2.81 0.48
N TYR A 33 -5.59 -3.97 -0.08
CA TYR A 33 -6.91 -4.58 0.07
C TYR A 33 -7.25 -4.79 1.56
N GLY A 34 -8.53 -4.58 1.91
CA GLY A 34 -9.03 -4.85 3.27
C GLY A 34 -8.67 -3.81 4.33
N LYS A 35 -7.89 -2.77 4.01
CA LYS A 35 -7.42 -1.77 4.99
C LYS A 35 -8.14 -0.41 4.92
N HIS A 36 -9.22 -0.32 4.15
CA HIS A 36 -9.99 0.92 3.94
C HIS A 36 -10.58 1.54 5.22
N GLU A 37 -10.89 0.76 6.26
CA GLU A 37 -11.35 1.29 7.54
C GLU A 37 -10.27 2.09 8.29
N ILE A 38 -8.99 1.76 8.03
CA ILE A 38 -7.83 2.39 8.64
C ILE A 38 -7.32 3.52 7.74
N THR A 39 -7.10 3.24 6.45
CA THR A 39 -6.52 4.20 5.50
C THR A 39 -7.51 5.22 4.98
N ARG A 40 -8.82 4.95 5.11
CA ARG A 40 -9.95 5.72 4.54
C ARG A 40 -9.92 5.87 3.01
N TYR A 41 -9.14 5.04 2.35
CA TYR A 41 -9.14 4.90 0.90
C TYR A 41 -9.48 3.47 0.51
N TRP A 42 -10.24 3.33 -0.57
CA TRP A 42 -10.42 2.05 -1.23
C TRP A 42 -9.08 1.54 -1.76
N ILE A 43 -9.03 0.24 -2.06
CA ILE A 43 -7.83 -0.37 -2.62
C ILE A 43 -7.37 0.40 -3.87
N GLU A 44 -6.08 0.69 -3.91
CA GLU A 44 -5.38 1.26 -5.07
C GLU A 44 -4.08 0.49 -5.29
N SER A 45 -4.15 -0.63 -6.01
CA SER A 45 -3.01 -1.54 -6.22
C SER A 45 -1.83 -0.89 -6.97
N TRP A 46 -2.07 0.25 -7.62
CA TRP A 46 -1.07 1.07 -8.31
C TRP A 46 -0.44 2.16 -7.43
N HIS A 47 -1.00 2.45 -6.25
CA HIS A 47 -0.57 3.61 -5.45
C HIS A 47 0.57 3.25 -4.53
N TYR A 48 1.77 3.65 -4.91
CA TYR A 48 2.97 3.48 -4.09
C TYR A 48 3.41 4.80 -3.46
N ARG A 49 3.77 4.73 -2.18
CA ARG A 49 4.27 5.87 -1.41
C ARG A 49 5.75 5.66 -1.11
N HIS A 50 6.57 6.63 -1.50
CA HIS A 50 7.97 6.69 -1.06
C HIS A 50 8.06 7.11 0.40
N ILE A 51 8.75 6.32 1.21
CA ILE A 51 9.07 6.60 2.63
C ILE A 51 10.57 6.48 2.94
N GLY A 52 11.40 6.19 1.92
CA GLY A 52 12.84 5.96 2.06
C GLY A 52 13.18 4.47 2.21
N GLU A 53 14.33 4.05 1.66
CA GLU A 53 14.74 2.63 1.57
C GLU A 53 14.79 1.93 2.93
N SER A 54 15.46 2.53 3.91
CA SER A 54 15.59 1.95 5.26
C SER A 54 14.22 1.75 5.92
N GLU A 55 13.35 2.76 5.86
CA GLU A 55 12.01 2.69 6.46
C GLU A 55 11.10 1.71 5.73
N ALA A 56 11.15 1.69 4.39
CA ALA A 56 10.38 0.73 3.60
C ALA A 56 10.82 -0.72 3.86
N GLN A 57 12.12 -0.96 4.03
CA GLN A 57 12.65 -2.27 4.40
C GLN A 57 12.20 -2.71 5.80
N ARG A 58 12.18 -1.79 6.76
CA ARG A 58 11.68 -2.06 8.12
C ARG A 58 10.17 -2.34 8.11
N TYR A 59 9.40 -1.53 7.38
CA TYR A 59 7.96 -1.70 7.19
C TYR A 59 7.63 -3.07 6.56
N GLN A 60 8.36 -3.48 5.53
CA GLN A 60 8.17 -4.77 4.86
C GLN A 60 8.33 -5.98 5.80
N ASN A 61 9.17 -5.84 6.83
CA ASN A 61 9.47 -6.89 7.81
C ASN A 61 8.59 -6.81 9.08
N ALA A 62 7.72 -5.79 9.17
CA ALA A 62 6.84 -5.59 10.30
C ALA A 62 5.51 -6.34 10.15
N ASP A 63 4.83 -6.58 11.27
CA ASP A 63 3.44 -7.06 11.29
C ASP A 63 2.45 -5.87 11.21
N ALA A 64 2.63 -5.03 10.19
CA ALA A 64 1.77 -3.88 9.93
C ALA A 64 1.31 -3.93 8.47
N ALA A 65 0.05 -3.60 8.24
CA ALA A 65 -0.54 -3.61 6.90
C ALA A 65 -1.01 -2.22 6.43
N SER A 66 -0.75 -1.17 7.21
CA SER A 66 -0.79 0.22 6.75
C SER A 66 0.26 1.07 7.46
N LEU A 67 0.53 2.27 6.94
CA LEU A 67 1.43 3.22 7.59
C LEU A 67 0.89 3.74 8.92
N GLU A 68 -0.43 3.86 9.05
CA GLU A 68 -1.09 4.20 10.30
C GLU A 68 -0.78 3.16 11.37
N GLU A 69 -0.96 1.87 11.06
CA GLU A 69 -0.62 0.77 11.97
C GLU A 69 0.88 0.80 12.32
N TRP A 70 1.76 1.02 11.34
CA TRP A 70 3.21 1.02 11.53
C TRP A 70 3.71 2.17 12.41
N TRP A 71 3.22 3.38 12.19
CA TRP A 71 3.62 4.56 12.97
C TRP A 71 2.86 4.69 14.29
N GLY A 72 1.90 3.81 14.55
CA GLY A 72 1.07 3.87 15.75
C GLY A 72 0.13 5.07 15.75
N PHE A 73 -0.37 5.45 14.58
CA PHE A 73 -1.37 6.51 14.44
C PHE A 73 -2.78 5.94 14.52
N GLU A 74 -3.71 6.79 14.96
CA GLU A 74 -5.13 6.53 14.79
C GLU A 74 -5.48 6.36 13.29
N PRO A 75 -6.58 5.67 12.97
CA PRO A 75 -7.11 5.62 11.61
C PRO A 75 -7.16 7.01 10.98
N ALA A 76 -6.90 7.08 9.67
CA ALA A 76 -6.97 8.34 8.94
C ALA A 76 -8.35 9.00 9.14
N PRO A 77 -8.42 10.35 9.15
CA PRO A 77 -9.68 11.05 9.30
C PRO A 77 -10.61 10.70 8.14
N GLN A 78 -11.92 10.74 8.38
CA GLN A 78 -12.87 10.63 7.29
C GLN A 78 -12.70 11.84 6.36
N TYR A 79 -12.39 11.58 5.10
CA TYR A 79 -12.37 12.60 4.07
C TYR A 79 -13.82 12.91 3.67
N LEU A 80 -14.16 14.19 3.60
CA LEU A 80 -15.46 14.62 3.10
C LEU A 80 -15.57 14.18 1.63
N SER A 81 -16.52 13.29 1.36
CA SER A 81 -16.93 12.88 0.01
C SER A 81 -17.84 13.93 -0.61
#